data_AF-A0A2P6MJI8-F1
#
_entry.id   AF-A0A2P6MJI8-F1
#
_cell.length_a   1.000
_cell.length_b   1.000
_cell.length_c   1.000
_cell.angle_alpha   90.00
_cell.angle_beta   90.00
_cell.angle_gamma   90.00
#
_symmetry.space_group_name_H-M   'P 1'
#
loop_
_entity.id
_entity.type
_entity.pdbx_description
1 polymer ?
#
loop_
_entity_poly.entity_id
_entity_poly.type
_entity_poly.pdbx_seq_one_letter_code
_entity_poly.pdbx_strand_id
1 'polypeptide(L)'
;MKRVVAILIAGAALAGVVLVIMGTISDDSQAPSSGSEAVIGANYYSLRDTTGEQSINMFAMQPVDASVAWREDTIESITFANEEMEVENVRVSTGGEHSGHILLNIILNVRYDNTGLETTEDMTVTFTDGTTETHTFGEMSFRRSDSHYTEVFGTLDDYRVTYEDVHFEAALENEAAETIHLRQISDNQNVLSYQFEPALEMAEGSREDISITFDVEDEAYDFYTLHPVVHYSREEGAEETIALPPVQYNVFLSDEEKAERILTE
;
A
#
# COMPACT_ATOMS: atom_id res chain seq x y z
N MET A 1 6.98 76.74 42.72
CA MET A 1 7.27 76.55 44.16
C MET A 1 7.19 75.05 44.47
N LYS A 2 8.08 74.49 45.31
CA LYS A 2 8.03 73.14 45.95
C LYS A 2 7.62 71.88 45.13
N ARG A 3 8.57 70.92 45.06
CA ARG A 3 8.43 69.43 45.23
C ARG A 3 7.58 68.63 44.20
N VAL A 4 8.01 67.52 43.57
CA VAL A 4 8.74 66.27 43.97
C VAL A 4 7.79 65.15 44.45
N VAL A 5 8.16 63.87 44.16
CA VAL A 5 7.40 62.58 44.26
C VAL A 5 6.55 62.30 42.99
N ALA A 6 6.80 61.33 42.10
CA ALA A 6 7.70 60.14 41.97
C ALA A 6 7.22 58.78 42.57
N ILE A 7 7.75 57.66 42.00
CA ILE A 7 7.51 56.22 42.31
C ILE A 7 6.21 55.68 41.63
N LEU A 8 6.26 54.84 40.57
CA LEU A 8 6.61 53.38 40.46
C LEU A 8 5.54 52.49 41.16
N ILE A 9 5.16 51.27 40.73
CA ILE A 9 5.69 50.13 39.91
C ILE A 9 4.46 49.55 39.12
N ALA A 10 4.43 48.88 37.94
CA ALA A 10 5.31 48.30 36.89
C ALA A 10 4.51 48.32 35.52
N GLY A 11 4.86 47.73 34.38
CA GLY A 11 6.02 46.91 33.93
C GLY A 11 6.04 46.70 32.40
N ALA A 12 7.18 46.25 31.87
CA ALA A 12 7.38 45.85 30.45
C ALA A 12 7.15 44.32 30.29
N ALA A 13 7.12 43.69 29.11
CA ALA A 13 7.43 44.08 27.71
C ALA A 13 6.46 43.29 26.77
N LEU A 14 6.34 43.51 25.45
CA LEU A 14 7.37 43.49 24.40
C LEU A 14 6.98 44.40 23.22
N ALA A 15 7.98 45.02 22.57
CA ALA A 15 7.91 45.28 21.13
C ALA A 15 8.26 43.97 20.39
N GLY A 16 7.83 43.68 19.17
CA GLY A 16 7.30 44.58 18.15
C GLY A 16 8.13 44.44 16.89
N VAL A 17 7.84 43.41 16.09
CA VAL A 17 8.44 43.17 14.77
C VAL A 17 7.36 43.34 13.72
N VAL A 18 7.58 44.28 12.80
CA VAL A 18 6.73 44.49 11.63
C VAL A 18 7.32 43.68 10.48
N LEU A 19 6.52 42.79 9.88
CA LEU A 19 6.87 42.07 8.66
C LEU A 19 5.91 42.48 7.54
N VAL A 20 6.32 43.49 6.77
CA VAL A 20 5.65 43.85 5.51
C VAL A 20 6.25 42.99 4.42
N ILE A 21 5.52 41.98 3.96
CA ILE A 21 5.86 41.25 2.74
C ILE A 21 5.37 42.06 1.54
N MET A 22 6.24 42.90 1.00
CA MET A 22 6.14 43.40 -0.37
C MET A 22 7.23 42.73 -1.20
N GLY A 23 6.86 41.57 -1.77
CA GLY A 23 7.66 40.81 -2.73
C GLY A 23 7.03 40.91 -4.12
N THR A 24 7.62 41.77 -4.94
CA THR A 24 7.57 41.78 -6.42
C THR A 24 6.87 40.60 -7.11
N ILE A 25 5.80 40.90 -7.86
CA ILE A 25 5.45 40.11 -9.05
C ILE A 25 6.60 40.29 -10.05
N SER A 26 7.36 39.23 -10.30
CA SER A 26 8.26 39.13 -11.44
C SER A 26 7.49 38.50 -12.59
N ASP A 27 7.68 38.99 -13.83
CA ASP A 27 7.40 38.19 -15.01
C ASP A 27 8.39 37.00 -14.98
N ASP A 28 7.92 35.82 -14.60
CA ASP A 28 8.67 34.59 -14.80
C ASP A 28 8.12 33.91 -16.05
N SER A 29 8.85 34.08 -17.15
CA SER A 29 8.58 33.35 -18.38
C SER A 29 8.88 31.88 -18.13
N GLN A 30 7.83 31.07 -17.94
CA GLN A 30 7.97 29.63 -17.79
C GLN A 30 8.90 29.08 -18.88
N ALA A 31 10.09 28.67 -18.46
CA ALA A 31 10.82 27.63 -19.17
C ALA A 31 9.89 26.41 -19.26
N PRO A 32 10.01 25.57 -20.31
CA PRO A 32 9.33 24.28 -20.28
C PRO A 32 9.75 23.58 -18.99
N SER A 33 8.77 23.09 -18.23
CA SER A 33 9.04 22.21 -17.10
C SER A 33 9.93 21.08 -17.59
N SER A 34 10.96 20.74 -16.81
CA SER A 34 11.60 19.42 -16.94
C SER A 34 10.51 18.34 -16.95
N GLY A 35 10.74 17.26 -17.70
CA GLY A 35 9.77 16.17 -17.81
C GLY A 35 9.30 15.70 -16.44
N SER A 36 8.02 15.33 -16.34
CA SER A 36 7.41 14.88 -15.10
C SER A 36 8.26 13.81 -14.42
N GLU A 37 8.37 13.91 -13.10
CA GLU A 37 8.98 12.89 -12.25
C GLU A 37 8.25 11.55 -12.40
N ALA A 38 8.84 10.44 -11.92
CA ALA A 38 8.37 9.10 -12.27
C ALA A 38 6.89 8.88 -11.88
N VAL A 39 6.05 8.50 -12.85
CA VAL A 39 4.61 8.25 -12.62
C VAL A 39 4.47 6.86 -12.02
N ILE A 40 3.93 6.75 -10.81
CA ILE A 40 3.75 5.47 -10.11
C ILE A 40 2.32 5.00 -10.38
N GLY A 41 2.15 3.72 -10.73
CA GLY A 41 0.82 3.15 -10.89
C GLY A 41 0.04 3.16 -9.58
N ALA A 42 -1.29 3.13 -9.67
CA ALA A 42 -2.14 2.98 -8.50
C ALA A 42 -2.07 1.52 -8.00
N ASN A 43 -1.49 1.29 -6.81
CA ASN A 43 -1.36 -0.03 -6.21
C ASN A 43 -2.27 -0.16 -4.99
N TYR A 44 -3.01 -1.25 -4.86
CA TYR A 44 -3.74 -1.62 -3.64
C TYR A 44 -3.04 -2.75 -2.90
N TYR A 45 -2.52 -2.47 -1.70
CA TYR A 45 -1.94 -3.47 -0.80
C TYR A 45 -2.85 -3.69 0.40
N SER A 46 -3.24 -4.94 0.66
CA SER A 46 -4.00 -5.31 1.86
C SER A 46 -3.41 -6.56 2.49
N LEU A 47 -2.40 -6.34 3.34
CA LEU A 47 -1.43 -7.36 3.73
C LEU A 47 -1.61 -7.81 5.18
N ARG A 48 -1.62 -9.12 5.40
CA ARG A 48 -1.81 -9.72 6.73
C ARG A 48 -0.97 -10.97 6.91
N ASP A 49 0.19 -10.78 7.52
CA ASP A 49 1.21 -11.81 7.74
C ASP A 49 1.62 -11.89 9.23
N THR A 50 2.22 -13.01 9.63
CA THR A 50 2.65 -13.27 11.02
C THR A 50 4.09 -12.82 11.33
N THR A 51 4.92 -12.52 10.33
CA THR A 51 6.37 -12.34 10.54
C THR A 51 6.77 -10.94 11.03
N GLY A 52 6.08 -9.89 10.58
CA GLY A 52 6.52 -8.49 10.75
C GLY A 52 7.24 -7.91 9.53
N GLU A 53 7.45 -8.69 8.47
CA GLU A 53 8.21 -8.31 7.27
C GLU A 53 7.48 -8.76 5.99
N GLN A 54 7.41 -7.91 4.95
CA GLN A 54 6.90 -8.29 3.62
C GLN A 54 7.70 -7.64 2.48
N SER A 55 7.84 -8.36 1.36
CA SER A 55 8.35 -7.79 0.11
C SER A 55 7.18 -7.44 -0.82
N ILE A 56 7.03 -6.16 -1.15
CA ILE A 56 6.05 -5.66 -2.13
C ILE A 56 6.72 -5.29 -3.44
N ASN A 57 5.95 -5.23 -4.53
CA ASN A 57 6.41 -4.87 -5.87
C ASN A 57 5.51 -3.78 -6.46
N MET A 58 6.06 -2.59 -6.63
CA MET A 58 5.41 -1.42 -7.20
C MET A 58 5.91 -1.18 -8.63
N PHE A 59 5.01 -0.81 -9.54
CA PHE A 59 5.37 -0.44 -10.90
C PHE A 59 5.26 1.08 -11.13
N ALA A 60 6.18 1.63 -11.90
CA ALA A 60 6.22 3.05 -12.27
C ALA A 60 6.77 3.25 -13.69
N MET A 61 6.45 4.38 -14.32
CA MET A 61 6.93 4.78 -15.65
C MET A 61 7.76 6.06 -15.53
N GLN A 62 9.05 5.98 -15.85
CA GLN A 62 9.97 7.12 -15.81
C GLN A 62 10.35 7.60 -17.22
N PRO A 63 10.30 8.91 -17.55
CA PRO A 63 10.77 9.42 -18.85
C PRO A 63 12.23 9.05 -19.13
N VAL A 64 12.54 8.72 -20.40
CA VAL A 64 13.90 8.35 -20.84
C VAL A 64 14.95 9.45 -20.65
N ASP A 65 14.50 10.70 -20.47
CA ASP A 65 15.33 11.90 -20.27
C ASP A 65 15.15 12.56 -18.88
N ALA A 66 14.62 11.82 -17.90
CA ALA A 66 14.46 12.27 -16.52
C ALA A 66 15.77 12.79 -15.90
N SER A 67 15.66 13.83 -15.06
CA SER A 67 16.77 14.48 -14.35
C SER A 67 17.53 13.53 -13.43
N VAL A 68 16.80 12.70 -12.69
CA VAL A 68 17.33 11.69 -11.76
C VAL A 68 16.73 10.33 -12.14
N ALA A 69 17.54 9.43 -12.70
CA ALA A 69 17.08 8.09 -13.04
C ALA A 69 16.97 7.21 -11.77
N TRP A 70 15.79 6.64 -11.53
CA TRP A 70 15.46 5.80 -10.36
C TRP A 70 16.18 4.45 -10.46
N ARG A 71 17.15 4.20 -9.58
CA ARG A 71 17.99 3.00 -9.54
C ARG A 71 18.44 2.68 -8.11
N GLU A 72 18.82 1.43 -7.88
CA GLU A 72 19.41 0.95 -6.60
C GLU A 72 20.72 1.68 -6.24
N ASP A 73 21.42 2.31 -7.21
CA ASP A 73 22.63 3.11 -6.97
C ASP A 73 22.38 4.64 -6.91
N THR A 74 21.15 5.11 -7.14
CA THR A 74 20.79 6.54 -7.07
C THR A 74 19.86 6.90 -5.91
N ILE A 75 19.01 5.97 -5.47
CA ILE A 75 18.13 6.12 -4.30
C ILE A 75 18.96 5.95 -3.02
N GLU A 76 18.85 6.90 -2.09
CA GLU A 76 19.45 6.81 -0.75
C GLU A 76 18.47 6.19 0.25
N SER A 77 17.18 6.54 0.17
CA SER A 77 16.13 5.95 1.00
C SER A 77 14.74 6.11 0.38
N ILE A 78 13.79 5.29 0.88
CA ILE A 78 12.35 5.48 0.69
C ILE A 78 11.70 5.45 2.07
N THR A 79 10.72 6.32 2.31
CA THR A 79 9.97 6.39 3.58
C THR A 79 8.48 6.61 3.29
N PHE A 80 7.61 5.82 3.91
CA PHE A 80 6.17 6.05 3.87
C PHE A 80 5.75 7.26 4.72
N ALA A 81 4.53 7.77 4.51
CA ALA A 81 3.96 8.80 5.37
C ALA A 81 3.57 8.30 6.77
N ASN A 82 3.49 6.98 6.98
CA ASN A 82 3.27 6.35 8.29
C ASN A 82 4.62 5.90 8.90
N GLU A 83 5.01 6.50 10.03
CA GLU A 83 6.27 6.22 10.73
C GLU A 83 6.34 4.80 11.35
N GLU A 84 5.22 4.08 11.46
CA GLU A 84 5.16 2.68 11.95
C GLU A 84 5.48 1.65 10.84
N MET A 85 5.71 2.09 9.59
CA MET A 85 6.13 1.26 8.44
C MET A 85 7.54 1.66 7.96
N GLU A 86 8.51 0.75 8.08
CA GLU A 86 9.92 1.00 7.74
C GLU A 86 10.32 0.26 6.45
N VAL A 87 10.86 0.98 5.45
CA VAL A 87 11.48 0.35 4.27
C VAL A 87 12.93 0.00 4.59
N GLU A 88 13.21 -1.29 4.80
CA GLU A 88 14.58 -1.75 5.10
C GLU A 88 15.49 -1.77 3.87
N ASN A 89 14.92 -2.01 2.68
CA ASN A 89 15.68 -2.21 1.45
C ASN A 89 14.83 -1.92 0.21
N VAL A 90 15.50 -1.43 -0.83
CA VAL A 90 14.93 -1.07 -2.13
C VAL A 90 15.71 -1.80 -3.22
N ARG A 91 15.02 -2.38 -4.19
CA ARG A 91 15.63 -2.82 -5.46
C ARG A 91 14.84 -2.24 -6.61
N VAL A 92 15.53 -1.75 -7.64
CA VAL A 92 14.89 -1.23 -8.85
C VAL A 92 15.40 -1.98 -10.07
N SER A 93 14.48 -2.44 -10.91
CA SER A 93 14.77 -3.11 -12.17
C SER A 93 13.99 -2.46 -13.32
N THR A 94 14.63 -2.34 -14.47
CA THR A 94 14.06 -1.68 -15.66
C THR A 94 13.51 -2.72 -16.65
N GLY A 95 12.24 -2.55 -17.04
CA GLY A 95 11.59 -3.29 -18.12
C GLY A 95 11.78 -2.60 -19.49
N GLY A 96 10.79 -2.78 -20.36
CA GLY A 96 10.73 -2.16 -21.69
C GLY A 96 10.55 -0.64 -21.69
N GLU A 97 10.78 -0.05 -22.87
CA GLU A 97 10.43 1.35 -23.17
C GLU A 97 9.06 1.38 -23.87
N HIS A 98 8.13 2.20 -23.37
CA HIS A 98 6.82 2.46 -23.97
C HIS A 98 6.54 3.97 -23.93
N SER A 99 6.09 4.54 -25.05
CA SER A 99 5.71 5.96 -25.18
C SER A 99 6.71 6.97 -24.57
N GLY A 100 8.01 6.74 -24.76
CA GLY A 100 9.10 7.61 -24.25
C GLY A 100 9.40 7.47 -22.75
N HIS A 101 8.83 6.47 -22.09
CA HIS A 101 9.05 6.14 -20.69
C HIS A 101 9.61 4.71 -20.57
N ILE A 102 10.42 4.46 -19.54
CA ILE A 102 10.93 3.14 -19.17
C ILE A 102 10.09 2.62 -18.00
N LEU A 103 9.64 1.37 -18.10
CA LEU A 103 8.98 0.67 -16.99
C LEU A 103 9.99 0.37 -15.89
N LEU A 104 9.61 0.68 -14.65
CA LEU A 104 10.31 0.36 -13.43
C LEU A 104 9.51 -0.69 -12.65
N ASN A 105 10.20 -1.71 -12.15
CA ASN A 105 9.72 -2.63 -11.12
C ASN A 105 10.58 -2.35 -9.87
N ILE A 106 9.90 -1.88 -8.82
CA ILE A 106 10.47 -1.39 -7.57
C ILE A 106 10.04 -2.35 -6.46
N ILE A 107 10.99 -3.14 -5.95
CA ILE A 107 10.74 -4.08 -4.86
C ILE A 107 11.17 -3.43 -3.54
N LEU A 108 10.20 -3.25 -2.64
CA LEU A 108 10.44 -2.73 -1.28
C LEU A 108 10.32 -3.86 -0.27
N ASN A 109 11.28 -3.97 0.65
CA ASN A 109 11.13 -4.75 1.86
C ASN A 109 10.59 -3.82 2.96
N VAL A 110 9.39 -4.12 3.47
CA VAL A 110 8.69 -3.32 4.49
C VAL A 110 8.61 -4.10 5.78
N ARG A 111 9.04 -3.47 6.90
CA ARG A 111 8.91 -3.99 8.26
C ARG A 111 7.88 -3.17 9.05
N TYR A 112 7.12 -3.82 9.92
CA TYR A 112 6.09 -3.23 10.76
C TYR A 112 5.99 -4.01 12.09
N ASP A 113 5.97 -3.31 13.23
CA ASP A 113 5.96 -3.95 14.56
C ASP A 113 4.55 -4.02 15.20
N ASN A 114 3.56 -3.29 14.66
CA ASN A 114 2.22 -3.14 15.25
C ASN A 114 1.24 -4.28 14.87
N THR A 115 0.28 -4.57 15.77
CA THR A 115 -0.86 -5.48 15.55
C THR A 115 -2.17 -4.75 15.22
N GLY A 116 -2.15 -3.42 15.22
CA GLY A 116 -3.19 -2.57 14.63
C GLY A 116 -3.32 -2.75 13.12
N LEU A 117 -4.31 -2.07 12.53
CA LEU A 117 -4.36 -1.82 11.10
C LEU A 117 -3.64 -0.48 10.85
N GLU A 118 -2.49 -0.54 10.21
CA GLU A 118 -1.73 0.63 9.77
C GLU A 118 -2.02 0.91 8.29
N THR A 119 -2.15 2.17 7.90
CA THR A 119 -2.34 2.55 6.49
C THR A 119 -1.36 3.63 6.03
N THR A 120 -1.09 3.69 4.73
CA THR A 120 -0.35 4.77 4.07
C THR A 120 -0.64 4.81 2.56
N GLU A 121 -0.67 6.01 1.97
CA GLU A 121 -1.01 6.27 0.56
C GLU A 121 0.15 6.94 -0.22
N ASP A 122 1.04 7.63 0.50
CA ASP A 122 2.18 8.37 -0.01
C ASP A 122 3.51 7.74 0.43
N MET A 123 4.51 7.76 -0.46
CA MET A 123 5.91 7.54 -0.12
C MET A 123 6.78 8.72 -0.57
N THR A 124 7.89 8.92 0.14
CA THR A 124 8.90 9.92 -0.20
C THR A 124 10.21 9.21 -0.53
N VAL A 125 10.76 9.51 -1.70
CA VAL A 125 12.03 8.96 -2.20
C VAL A 125 13.11 10.02 -2.06
N THR A 126 14.20 9.69 -1.38
CA THR A 126 15.38 10.55 -1.27
C THR A 126 16.50 9.99 -2.13
N PHE A 127 17.12 10.84 -2.94
CA PHE A 127 18.22 10.47 -3.84
C PHE A 127 19.58 10.91 -3.29
N THR A 128 20.61 10.19 -3.70
CA THR A 128 22.02 10.37 -3.29
C THR A 128 22.65 11.71 -3.66
N ASP A 129 21.96 12.56 -4.44
CA ASP A 129 22.36 13.95 -4.72
C ASP A 129 21.69 14.98 -3.79
N GLY A 130 20.78 14.54 -2.91
CA GLY A 130 20.00 15.37 -2.01
C GLY A 130 18.64 15.81 -2.57
N THR A 131 18.25 15.34 -3.76
CA THR A 131 16.88 15.52 -4.28
C THR A 131 15.89 14.66 -3.48
N THR A 132 14.65 15.13 -3.35
CA THR A 132 13.57 14.41 -2.66
C THR A 132 12.27 14.60 -3.44
N GLU A 133 11.62 13.49 -3.79
CA GLU A 133 10.33 13.46 -4.48
C GLU A 133 9.29 12.77 -3.57
N THR A 134 8.04 13.26 -3.54
CA THR A 134 6.94 12.63 -2.79
C THR A 134 5.85 12.21 -3.76
N HIS A 135 5.46 10.94 -3.70
CA HIS A 135 4.58 10.29 -4.66
C HIS A 135 3.47 9.53 -3.93
N THR A 136 2.22 9.84 -4.27
CA THR A 136 1.08 8.96 -3.98
C THR A 136 1.20 7.71 -4.86
N PHE A 137 0.99 6.52 -4.30
CA PHE A 137 1.18 5.26 -5.01
C PHE A 137 -0.05 4.34 -5.03
N GLY A 138 -1.21 4.87 -4.60
CA GLY A 138 -2.41 4.11 -4.32
C GLY A 138 -2.64 4.02 -2.81
N GLU A 139 -2.90 2.82 -2.30
CA GLU A 139 -3.25 2.58 -0.91
C GLU A 139 -2.54 1.32 -0.38
N MET A 140 -1.91 1.41 0.79
CA MET A 140 -1.39 0.25 1.52
C MET A 140 -2.00 0.18 2.91
N SER A 141 -2.60 -0.96 3.22
CA SER A 141 -2.99 -1.36 4.57
C SER A 141 -2.20 -2.59 5.02
N PHE A 142 -1.67 -2.52 6.24
CA PHE A 142 -0.96 -3.61 6.88
C PHE A 142 -1.57 -3.95 8.24
N ARG A 143 -1.71 -5.24 8.54
CA ARG A 143 -1.99 -5.72 9.90
C ARG A 143 -1.23 -7.00 10.23
N ARG A 144 -0.48 -7.06 11.33
CA ARG A 144 0.10 -8.35 11.77
C ARG A 144 -1.00 -9.33 12.19
N SER A 145 -0.93 -10.56 11.72
CA SER A 145 -1.74 -11.68 12.21
C SER A 145 -1.02 -12.37 13.36
N ASP A 146 -1.75 -12.81 14.38
CA ASP A 146 -1.23 -13.74 15.40
C ASP A 146 -1.60 -15.21 15.08
N SER A 147 -2.34 -15.47 13.99
CA SER A 147 -2.77 -16.81 13.53
C SER A 147 -2.16 -17.20 12.18
N HIS A 148 -1.75 -18.46 12.02
CA HIS A 148 -1.29 -19.06 10.75
C HIS A 148 -2.41 -19.87 10.08
N TYR A 149 -2.55 -19.81 8.75
CA TYR A 149 -3.65 -20.50 8.06
C TYR A 149 -3.65 -22.02 8.22
N THR A 150 -2.46 -22.62 8.36
CA THR A 150 -2.23 -24.05 8.57
C THR A 150 -2.69 -24.58 9.94
N GLU A 151 -3.36 -23.76 10.75
CA GLU A 151 -3.99 -24.17 12.02
C GLU A 151 -5.46 -24.61 11.83
N VAL A 152 -6.04 -24.37 10.64
CA VAL A 152 -7.47 -24.62 10.33
C VAL A 152 -7.68 -25.12 8.90
N PHE A 153 -6.94 -24.57 7.93
CA PHE A 153 -7.05 -24.94 6.52
C PHE A 153 -5.73 -25.53 6.01
N GLY A 154 -5.82 -26.69 5.36
CA GLY A 154 -4.66 -27.38 4.79
C GLY A 154 -3.99 -26.62 3.64
N THR A 155 -2.67 -26.77 3.49
CA THR A 155 -1.95 -26.30 2.30
C THR A 155 -2.33 -27.16 1.09
N LEU A 156 -2.99 -26.57 0.09
CA LEU A 156 -3.38 -27.27 -1.13
C LEU A 156 -2.59 -26.76 -2.35
N ASP A 157 -2.12 -27.71 -3.17
CA ASP A 157 -1.24 -27.47 -4.33
C ASP A 157 -1.86 -26.60 -5.44
N ASP A 158 -3.17 -26.35 -5.38
CA ASP A 158 -3.97 -25.66 -6.41
C ASP A 158 -4.06 -24.13 -6.20
N TYR A 159 -3.43 -23.56 -5.17
CA TYR A 159 -3.54 -22.14 -4.84
C TYR A 159 -2.92 -21.23 -5.93
N ARG A 160 -3.76 -20.47 -6.65
CA ARG A 160 -3.28 -19.49 -7.63
C ARG A 160 -2.90 -18.18 -6.95
N VAL A 161 -1.62 -17.85 -7.04
CA VAL A 161 -1.02 -16.62 -6.52
C VAL A 161 -1.26 -15.41 -7.44
N THR A 162 -1.72 -15.62 -8.68
CA THR A 162 -1.67 -14.60 -9.74
C THR A 162 -2.91 -14.60 -10.64
N TYR A 163 -3.51 -13.42 -10.88
CA TYR A 163 -4.67 -13.26 -11.76
C TYR A 163 -4.60 -11.98 -12.63
N GLU A 164 -5.43 -11.94 -13.66
CA GLU A 164 -5.64 -10.79 -14.56
C GLU A 164 -6.79 -9.90 -14.03
N ASP A 165 -7.94 -10.49 -13.70
CA ASP A 165 -9.08 -9.80 -13.06
C ASP A 165 -9.15 -10.05 -11.55
N VAL A 166 -9.86 -9.19 -10.79
CA VAL A 166 -10.00 -9.25 -9.31
C VAL A 166 -10.96 -10.39 -8.86
N HIS A 167 -10.53 -11.62 -9.09
CA HIS A 167 -11.20 -12.87 -8.69
C HIS A 167 -10.31 -13.74 -7.82
N PHE A 168 -10.91 -14.58 -6.98
CA PHE A 168 -10.21 -15.48 -6.08
C PHE A 168 -10.66 -16.92 -6.27
N GLU A 169 -9.74 -17.79 -6.67
CA GLU A 169 -9.91 -19.24 -6.71
C GLU A 169 -8.97 -19.92 -5.71
N ALA A 170 -9.54 -20.68 -4.79
CA ALA A 170 -8.77 -21.55 -3.90
C ALA A 170 -9.59 -22.77 -3.50
N ALA A 171 -8.92 -23.93 -3.49
CA ALA A 171 -9.39 -25.03 -2.69
C ALA A 171 -9.13 -24.76 -1.20
N LEU A 172 -10.09 -25.07 -0.35
CA LEU A 172 -9.92 -25.11 1.10
C LEU A 172 -10.34 -26.48 1.62
N GLU A 173 -9.54 -27.07 2.51
CA GLU A 173 -9.86 -28.31 3.24
C GLU A 173 -9.93 -28.02 4.72
N ASN A 174 -11.04 -28.40 5.36
CA ASN A 174 -11.25 -28.19 6.79
C ASN A 174 -10.49 -29.24 7.62
N GLU A 175 -9.36 -28.84 8.21
CA GLU A 175 -8.57 -29.71 9.11
C GLU A 175 -9.06 -29.68 10.57
N ALA A 176 -10.10 -28.89 10.90
CA ALA A 176 -10.69 -28.90 12.23
C ALA A 176 -11.55 -30.16 12.46
N ALA A 177 -11.52 -30.67 13.70
CA ALA A 177 -12.28 -31.85 14.15
C ALA A 177 -13.79 -31.55 14.40
N GLU A 178 -14.35 -30.57 13.68
CA GLU A 178 -15.72 -30.07 13.80
C GLU A 178 -16.15 -29.37 12.50
N THR A 179 -17.45 -29.21 12.29
CA THR A 179 -17.99 -28.45 11.16
C THR A 179 -17.70 -26.96 11.33
N ILE A 180 -17.23 -26.33 10.26
CA ILE A 180 -17.05 -24.88 10.16
C ILE A 180 -18.02 -24.28 9.15
N HIS A 181 -18.47 -23.05 9.43
CA HIS A 181 -19.34 -22.27 8.55
C HIS A 181 -18.57 -21.06 8.04
N LEU A 182 -18.19 -21.05 6.76
CA LEU A 182 -17.53 -19.92 6.10
C LEU A 182 -18.58 -18.86 5.76
N ARG A 183 -18.36 -17.64 6.23
CA ARG A 183 -19.31 -16.52 6.16
C ARG A 183 -18.94 -15.53 5.08
N GLN A 184 -17.67 -15.14 5.03
CA GLN A 184 -17.17 -14.09 4.14
C GLN A 184 -15.72 -14.42 3.76
N ILE A 185 -15.31 -13.99 2.56
CA ILE A 185 -13.90 -13.82 2.22
C ILE A 185 -13.73 -12.35 1.86
N SER A 186 -12.72 -11.71 2.43
CA SER A 186 -12.46 -10.27 2.26
C SER A 186 -10.98 -9.93 2.28
N ASP A 187 -10.64 -8.67 2.06
CA ASP A 187 -9.33 -8.10 2.43
C ASP A 187 -9.36 -7.59 3.89
N ASN A 188 -8.23 -7.08 4.43
CA ASN A 188 -8.18 -6.52 5.79
C ASN A 188 -9.24 -5.45 6.09
N GLN A 189 -9.61 -4.66 5.07
CA GLN A 189 -10.43 -3.47 5.21
C GLN A 189 -11.90 -3.73 4.85
N ASN A 190 -12.19 -4.87 4.20
CA ASN A 190 -13.47 -5.22 3.61
C ASN A 190 -13.90 -4.25 2.48
N VAL A 191 -12.92 -3.65 1.80
CA VAL A 191 -13.10 -2.93 0.53
C VAL A 191 -13.37 -3.94 -0.58
N LEU A 192 -12.62 -5.05 -0.57
CA LEU A 192 -12.87 -6.21 -1.42
C LEU A 192 -13.48 -7.28 -0.54
N SER A 193 -14.72 -7.71 -0.84
CA SER A 193 -15.34 -8.82 -0.10
C SER A 193 -16.40 -9.59 -0.91
N TYR A 194 -16.69 -10.79 -0.42
CA TYR A 194 -17.74 -11.68 -0.90
C TYR A 194 -18.43 -12.33 0.30
N GLN A 195 -19.76 -12.19 0.38
CA GLN A 195 -20.59 -12.73 1.46
C GLN A 195 -21.32 -14.00 1.00
N PHE A 196 -21.15 -15.09 1.75
CA PHE A 196 -21.89 -16.34 1.50
C PHE A 196 -23.31 -16.24 2.08
N GLU A 197 -24.34 -16.33 1.22
CA GLU A 197 -25.75 -16.41 1.63
C GLU A 197 -26.44 -17.65 1.04
N PRO A 198 -26.69 -18.71 1.84
CA PRO A 198 -26.26 -18.92 3.23
C PRO A 198 -24.74 -19.15 3.33
N ALA A 199 -24.23 -19.11 4.57
CA ALA A 199 -22.85 -19.50 4.88
C ALA A 199 -22.53 -20.92 4.35
N LEU A 200 -21.32 -21.11 3.82
CA LEU A 200 -20.84 -22.39 3.30
C LEU A 200 -20.46 -23.31 4.46
N GLU A 201 -21.13 -24.46 4.57
CA GLU A 201 -20.90 -25.47 5.61
C GLU A 201 -19.85 -26.49 5.14
N MET A 202 -18.73 -26.60 5.86
CA MET A 202 -17.65 -27.55 5.61
C MET A 202 -17.50 -28.49 6.81
N ALA A 203 -17.72 -29.78 6.59
CA ALA A 203 -17.57 -30.82 7.62
C ALA A 203 -16.07 -31.11 7.92
N GLU A 204 -15.80 -31.85 9.01
CA GLU A 204 -14.46 -32.39 9.31
C GLU A 204 -13.89 -33.14 8.09
N GLY A 205 -12.73 -32.71 7.59
CA GLY A 205 -12.06 -33.32 6.43
C GLY A 205 -12.77 -33.15 5.08
N SER A 206 -13.70 -32.21 4.94
CA SER A 206 -14.24 -31.85 3.61
C SER A 206 -13.37 -30.79 2.93
N ARG A 207 -13.10 -31.00 1.63
CA ARG A 207 -12.52 -30.00 0.73
C ARG A 207 -13.62 -29.41 -0.16
N GLU A 208 -13.65 -28.08 -0.25
CA GLU A 208 -14.49 -27.32 -1.19
C GLU A 208 -13.58 -26.49 -2.10
N ASP A 209 -13.88 -26.47 -3.40
CA ASP A 209 -13.17 -25.64 -4.39
C ASP A 209 -13.94 -24.32 -4.56
N ILE A 210 -13.42 -23.24 -3.97
CA ILE A 210 -14.05 -21.90 -3.97
C ILE A 210 -13.56 -21.12 -5.21
N SER A 211 -14.51 -20.49 -5.91
CA SER A 211 -14.25 -19.50 -6.96
C SER A 211 -15.23 -18.35 -6.77
N ILE A 212 -14.72 -17.14 -6.52
CA ILE A 212 -15.49 -15.92 -6.28
C ILE A 212 -14.94 -14.76 -7.12
N THR A 213 -15.81 -13.84 -7.48
CA THR A 213 -15.42 -12.48 -7.91
C THR A 213 -15.71 -11.57 -6.72
N PHE A 214 -14.80 -10.65 -6.39
CA PHE A 214 -15.06 -9.63 -5.39
C PHE A 214 -15.97 -8.55 -5.98
N ASP A 215 -16.87 -8.00 -5.18
CA ASP A 215 -17.60 -6.79 -5.58
C ASP A 215 -16.62 -5.60 -5.53
N VAL A 216 -16.17 -5.15 -6.70
CA VAL A 216 -15.30 -3.98 -6.87
C VAL A 216 -16.17 -2.85 -7.41
N GLU A 217 -16.53 -1.85 -6.58
CA GLU A 217 -17.46 -0.78 -7.03
C GLU A 217 -16.87 0.13 -8.12
N ASP A 218 -15.54 0.33 -8.13
CA ASP A 218 -14.76 0.94 -9.22
C ASP A 218 -13.36 0.26 -9.28
N GLU A 219 -12.84 -0.07 -10.47
CA GLU A 219 -11.46 -0.59 -10.67
C GLU A 219 -10.41 0.53 -10.48
N ALA A 220 -10.27 1.01 -9.24
CA ALA A 220 -9.51 2.21 -8.89
C ALA A 220 -7.98 2.04 -8.84
N TYR A 221 -7.45 0.83 -9.10
CA TYR A 221 -6.02 0.52 -8.97
C TYR A 221 -5.51 -0.32 -10.15
N ASP A 222 -4.33 0.03 -10.68
CA ASP A 222 -3.62 -0.72 -11.72
C ASP A 222 -3.21 -2.12 -11.25
N PHE A 223 -2.78 -2.22 -10.00
CA PHE A 223 -2.22 -3.44 -9.40
C PHE A 223 -2.82 -3.67 -8.02
N TYR A 224 -3.08 -4.93 -7.68
CA TYR A 224 -3.52 -5.32 -6.33
C TYR A 224 -2.59 -6.40 -5.78
N THR A 225 -2.27 -6.36 -4.49
CA THR A 225 -1.65 -7.47 -3.76
C THR A 225 -2.29 -7.59 -2.37
N LEU A 226 -3.00 -8.68 -2.11
CA LEU A 226 -3.78 -8.84 -0.87
C LEU A 226 -3.68 -10.24 -0.28
N HIS A 227 -3.75 -10.35 1.05
CA HIS A 227 -3.93 -11.61 1.78
C HIS A 227 -5.43 -11.84 2.02
N PRO A 228 -6.10 -12.80 1.36
CA PRO A 228 -7.53 -13.03 1.56
C PRO A 228 -7.82 -13.51 2.99
N VAL A 229 -8.67 -12.77 3.70
CA VAL A 229 -9.13 -13.08 5.05
C VAL A 229 -10.40 -13.93 4.96
N VAL A 230 -10.33 -15.18 5.40
CA VAL A 230 -11.51 -16.04 5.55
C VAL A 230 -12.13 -15.76 6.92
N HIS A 231 -13.41 -15.36 6.92
CA HIS A 231 -14.24 -15.26 8.12
C HIS A 231 -15.07 -16.53 8.26
N TYR A 232 -14.95 -17.22 9.40
CA TYR A 232 -15.65 -18.48 9.65
C TYR A 232 -16.11 -18.58 11.11
N SER A 233 -17.02 -19.51 11.40
CA SER A 233 -17.42 -19.86 12.77
C SER A 233 -17.63 -21.36 12.91
N ARG A 234 -17.13 -21.95 14.01
CA ARG A 234 -17.45 -23.32 14.47
C ARG A 234 -18.92 -23.42 14.91
N GLU A 235 -19.46 -24.64 15.03
CA GLU A 235 -20.90 -24.89 15.32
C GLU A 235 -21.44 -24.17 16.58
N GLU A 236 -20.66 -24.11 17.67
CA GLU A 236 -20.97 -23.30 18.88
C GLU A 236 -19.97 -22.14 19.10
N GLY A 237 -19.25 -21.73 18.05
CA GLY A 237 -18.13 -20.80 18.12
C GLY A 237 -18.49 -19.30 18.09
N ALA A 238 -17.49 -18.47 18.37
CA ALA A 238 -17.47 -17.08 17.91
C ALA A 238 -17.08 -17.04 16.40
N GLU A 239 -17.09 -15.85 15.81
CA GLU A 239 -16.45 -15.66 14.50
C GLU A 239 -14.92 -15.54 14.67
N GLU A 240 -14.20 -16.29 13.86
CA GLU A 240 -12.73 -16.32 13.78
C GLU A 240 -12.30 -15.85 12.38
N THR A 241 -11.11 -15.25 12.29
CA THR A 241 -10.54 -14.79 11.00
C THR A 241 -9.15 -15.34 10.79
N ILE A 242 -8.86 -15.72 9.55
CA ILE A 242 -7.60 -16.36 9.19
C ILE A 242 -7.16 -15.88 7.80
N ALA A 243 -5.90 -15.45 7.68
CA ALA A 243 -5.36 -14.88 6.45
C ALA A 243 -4.68 -15.96 5.61
N LEU A 244 -5.18 -16.16 4.40
CA LEU A 244 -4.58 -17.03 3.39
C LEU A 244 -3.30 -16.38 2.81
N PRO A 245 -2.48 -17.13 2.04
CA PRO A 245 -1.33 -16.57 1.33
C PRO A 245 -1.67 -15.35 0.46
N PRO A 246 -0.68 -14.52 0.06
CA PRO A 246 -0.95 -13.37 -0.79
C PRO A 246 -1.34 -13.77 -2.22
N VAL A 247 -2.26 -12.98 -2.78
CA VAL A 247 -2.67 -12.97 -4.18
C VAL A 247 -2.19 -11.68 -4.84
N GLN A 248 -1.74 -11.76 -6.09
CA GLN A 248 -1.31 -10.64 -6.92
C GLN A 248 -2.16 -10.52 -8.19
N TYR A 249 -2.52 -9.29 -8.57
CA TYR A 249 -3.35 -8.97 -9.72
C TYR A 249 -2.63 -7.98 -10.64
N ASN A 250 -2.72 -8.15 -11.95
CA ASN A 250 -2.02 -7.38 -13.00
C ASN A 250 -0.47 -7.41 -12.96
N VAL A 251 0.16 -7.87 -11.86
CA VAL A 251 1.63 -7.96 -11.68
C VAL A 251 2.32 -8.78 -12.78
N PHE A 252 1.61 -9.70 -13.43
CA PHE A 252 2.15 -10.60 -14.47
C PHE A 252 1.78 -10.22 -15.92
N LEU A 253 1.09 -9.09 -16.14
CA LEU A 253 0.90 -8.50 -17.48
C LEU A 253 2.23 -8.21 -18.19
N SER A 254 2.21 -8.04 -19.52
CA SER A 254 3.39 -7.60 -20.26
C SER A 254 3.81 -6.17 -19.91
N ASP A 255 5.05 -5.81 -20.19
CA ASP A 255 5.57 -4.46 -19.95
C ASP A 255 4.79 -3.37 -20.73
N GLU A 256 4.19 -3.74 -21.87
CA GLU A 256 3.33 -2.86 -22.69
C GLU A 256 1.98 -2.62 -21.99
N GLU A 257 1.28 -3.68 -21.58
CA GLU A 257 0.01 -3.58 -20.85
C GLU A 257 0.16 -2.87 -19.49
N LYS A 258 1.30 -3.06 -18.81
CA LYS A 258 1.63 -2.31 -17.58
C LYS A 258 1.81 -0.82 -17.84
N ALA A 259 2.55 -0.47 -18.89
CA ALA A 259 2.75 0.92 -19.26
C ALA A 259 1.45 1.59 -19.73
N GLU A 260 0.59 0.86 -20.45
CA GLU A 260 -0.72 1.37 -20.85
C GLU A 260 -1.64 1.64 -19.65
N ARG A 261 -1.65 0.77 -18.63
CA ARG A 261 -2.36 1.03 -17.36
C ARG A 261 -1.84 2.31 -16.67
N ILE A 262 -0.55 2.35 -16.31
CA ILE A 262 0.07 3.44 -15.53
C ILE A 262 0.01 4.82 -16.23
N LEU A 263 -0.10 4.86 -17.56
CA LEU A 263 -0.09 6.11 -18.35
C LEU A 263 -1.48 6.56 -18.87
N THR A 264 -2.56 5.85 -18.54
CA THR A 264 -3.90 6.12 -19.12
C THR A 264 -4.97 6.37 -18.06
N GLU A 265 -4.82 7.47 -17.32
CA GLU A 265 -5.89 8.12 -16.52
C GLU A 265 -6.95 8.83 -17.40
#